data_AF-A0A399I9A8-F1
#
_entry.id   AF-A0A399I9A8-F1
#
_cell.length_a   1.000
_cell.length_b   1.000
_cell.length_c   1.000
_cell.angle_alpha   90.00
_cell.angle_beta   90.00
_cell.angle_gamma   90.00
#
_symmetry.space_group_name_H-M   'P 1'
#
loop_
_entity.id
_entity.type
_entity.pdbx_description
1 polymer ?
#
loop_
_entity_poly.entity_id
_entity_poly.type
_entity_poly.pdbx_seq_one_letter_code
_entity_poly.pdbx_strand_id
1 'polypeptide(L)'
;MLELLEKAVMTAIGAAAITQKKAEEIISEMKDRYKMTEDEGKQFVDRLQSIAKESGEKMREAAEIEVQKVVSRLGLVSREEFDLLAKRVQELESKQNQ
;
A
#
# COMPACT_ATOMS: atom_id res chain seq x y z
N MET A 1 -17.77 18.19 -17.40
CA MET A 1 -17.45 19.19 -16.35
C MET A 1 -17.39 18.56 -14.96
N LEU A 2 -18.36 17.73 -14.56
CA LEU A 2 -18.30 16.97 -13.30
C LEU A 2 -17.05 16.09 -13.17
N GLU A 3 -16.70 15.30 -14.19
CA GLU A 3 -15.49 14.45 -14.15
C GLU A 3 -14.17 15.21 -13.93
N LEU A 4 -14.07 16.45 -14.43
CA LEU A 4 -12.88 17.28 -14.28
C LEU A 4 -12.76 17.83 -12.86
N LEU A 5 -13.89 18.14 -12.25
CA LEU A 5 -13.98 18.54 -10.86
C LEU A 5 -13.75 17.35 -9.93
N GLU A 6 -14.29 16.18 -10.27
CA GLU A 6 -14.04 14.89 -9.60
C GLU A 6 -12.54 14.59 -9.57
N LYS A 7 -11.86 14.67 -10.74
CA LYS A 7 -10.41 14.49 -10.83
C LYS A 7 -9.60 15.55 -10.08
N ALA A 8 -10.01 16.81 -10.11
CA ALA A 8 -9.33 17.89 -9.39
C ALA A 8 -9.43 17.71 -7.87
N VAL A 9 -10.63 17.35 -7.39
CA VAL A 9 -10.90 17.03 -5.99
C VAL A 9 -10.11 15.78 -5.58
N MET A 10 -10.13 14.72 -6.38
CA MET A 10 -9.34 13.50 -6.11
C MET A 10 -7.84 13.75 -6.09
N THR A 11 -7.32 14.65 -6.94
CA THR A 11 -5.90 15.02 -6.95
C THR A 11 -5.53 15.83 -5.71
N ALA A 12 -6.38 16.79 -5.32
CA ALA A 12 -6.20 17.58 -4.10
C ALA A 12 -6.27 16.70 -2.84
N ILE A 13 -7.15 15.69 -2.85
CA ILE A 13 -7.34 14.77 -1.73
C ILE A 13 -6.24 13.71 -1.68
N GLY A 14 -5.76 13.22 -2.83
CA GLY A 14 -4.65 12.26 -2.91
C GLY A 14 -3.36 12.80 -2.28
N ALA A 15 -3.15 14.12 -2.31
CA ALA A 15 -2.06 14.79 -1.61
C ALA A 15 -2.23 14.87 -0.08
N ALA A 16 -3.45 14.68 0.45
CA ALA A 16 -3.77 14.89 1.88
C ALA A 16 -4.10 13.59 2.66
N ALA A 17 -4.06 12.42 2.02
CA ALA A 17 -4.57 11.14 2.53
C ALA A 17 -6.10 11.14 2.80
N ILE A 18 -6.82 10.25 2.11
CA ILE A 18 -8.26 10.04 2.33
C ILE A 18 -8.48 9.34 3.67
N THR A 19 -9.33 9.92 4.50
CA THR A 19 -9.94 9.23 5.65
C THR A 19 -11.42 9.01 5.40
N GLN A 20 -12.01 7.99 6.03
CA GLN A 20 -13.45 7.70 5.91
C GLN A 20 -14.32 8.92 6.24
N LYS A 21 -13.98 9.64 7.32
CA LYS A 21 -14.67 10.88 7.71
C LYS A 21 -14.58 11.97 6.64
N LYS A 22 -13.40 12.13 6.01
CA LYS A 22 -13.22 13.13 4.95
C LYS A 22 -14.02 12.78 3.69
N ALA A 23 -14.11 11.49 3.35
CA ALA A 23 -14.92 11.02 2.24
C ALA A 23 -16.42 11.34 2.47
N GLU A 24 -16.93 11.08 3.68
CA GLU A 24 -18.32 11.41 4.05
C GLU A 24 -18.64 12.90 3.94
N GLU A 25 -17.73 13.77 4.41
CA GLU A 25 -17.86 15.22 4.29
C GLU A 25 -17.94 15.68 2.82
N ILE A 26 -17.08 15.15 1.95
CA ILE A 26 -17.06 15.51 0.52
C ILE A 26 -18.36 15.11 -0.19
N ILE A 27 -18.91 13.95 0.14
CA ILE A 27 -20.20 13.50 -0.43
C ILE A 27 -21.32 14.45 -0.01
N SER A 28 -21.37 14.83 1.27
CA SER A 28 -22.37 15.78 1.77
C SER A 28 -22.27 17.11 1.01
N GLU A 29 -21.05 17.64 0.85
CA GLU A 29 -20.81 18.87 0.11
C GLU A 29 -21.18 18.76 -1.38
N MET A 30 -20.99 17.60 -2.01
CA MET A 30 -21.38 17.38 -3.41
C MET A 30 -22.89 17.20 -3.58
N LYS A 31 -23.59 16.56 -2.63
CA LYS A 31 -25.06 16.51 -2.61
C LYS A 31 -25.65 17.92 -2.48
N ASP A 32 -25.13 18.71 -1.53
CA ASP A 32 -25.65 20.04 -1.22
C ASP A 32 -25.33 21.09 -2.29
N ARG A 33 -24.10 21.07 -2.84
CA ARG A 33 -23.64 22.10 -3.80
C ARG A 33 -23.86 21.75 -5.26
N TYR A 34 -23.87 20.45 -5.61
CA TYR A 34 -23.88 20.01 -7.01
C TYR A 34 -25.13 19.22 -7.42
N LYS A 35 -26.13 19.07 -6.54
CA LYS A 35 -27.34 18.27 -6.79
C LYS A 35 -27.02 16.85 -7.28
N MET A 36 -25.94 16.28 -6.77
CA MET A 36 -25.53 14.93 -7.11
C MET A 36 -26.59 13.95 -6.60
N THR A 37 -27.01 13.02 -7.46
CA THR A 37 -27.97 11.98 -7.07
C THR A 37 -27.33 11.00 -6.09
N GLU A 38 -28.16 10.27 -5.34
CA GLU A 38 -27.67 9.32 -4.35
C GLU A 38 -26.84 8.18 -4.99
N ASP A 39 -27.21 7.78 -6.21
CA ASP A 39 -26.50 6.77 -6.99
C ASP A 39 -25.13 7.25 -7.49
N GLU A 40 -25.03 8.49 -7.97
CA GLU A 40 -23.76 9.09 -8.37
C GLU A 40 -22.80 9.24 -7.17
N GLY A 41 -23.35 9.60 -6.00
CA GLY A 41 -22.57 9.66 -4.77
C GLY A 41 -22.02 8.31 -4.33
N LYS A 42 -22.84 7.24 -4.39
CA LYS A 42 -22.37 5.87 -4.10
C LYS A 42 -21.26 5.43 -5.05
N GLN A 43 -21.44 5.64 -6.35
CA GLN A 43 -20.40 5.29 -7.34
C GLN A 43 -19.09 6.05 -7.11
N PHE A 44 -19.16 7.31 -6.68
CA PHE A 44 -17.98 8.09 -6.36
C PHE A 44 -17.21 7.51 -5.17
N VAL A 45 -17.90 7.11 -4.09
CA VAL A 45 -17.28 6.46 -2.93
C VAL A 45 -16.62 5.14 -3.31
N ASP A 46 -17.33 4.31 -4.07
CA ASP A 46 -16.80 3.01 -4.49
C ASP A 46 -15.53 3.20 -5.34
N ARG A 47 -15.50 4.21 -6.22
CA ARG A 47 -14.30 4.59 -6.98
C ARG A 47 -13.16 5.06 -6.07
N LEU A 48 -13.45 5.92 -5.09
CA LEU A 48 -12.44 6.39 -4.12
C LEU A 48 -11.86 5.25 -3.29
N GLN A 49 -12.71 4.34 -2.80
CA GLN A 49 -12.27 3.18 -2.03
C GLN A 49 -11.39 2.25 -2.87
N SER A 50 -11.77 1.99 -4.13
CA SER A 50 -10.99 1.18 -5.05
C SER A 50 -9.60 1.78 -5.29
N ILE A 51 -9.53 3.08 -5.57
CA ILE A 51 -8.26 3.78 -5.81
C ILE A 51 -7.39 3.82 -4.55
N ALA A 52 -7.99 4.04 -3.38
CA ALA A 52 -7.27 4.00 -2.11
C ALA A 52 -6.66 2.62 -1.86
N LYS A 53 -7.41 1.55 -2.15
CA LYS A 53 -6.93 0.16 -2.01
C LYS A 53 -5.78 -0.12 -2.98
N GLU A 54 -5.96 0.20 -4.26
CA GLU A 54 -4.92 -0.01 -5.29
C GLU A 54 -3.64 0.78 -4.97
N SER A 55 -3.79 2.05 -4.55
CA SER A 55 -2.66 2.88 -4.13
C SER A 55 -1.96 2.31 -2.89
N GLY A 56 -2.72 1.77 -1.94
CA GLY A 56 -2.17 1.13 -0.74
C GLY A 56 -1.36 -0.12 -1.08
N GLU A 57 -1.87 -0.98 -1.96
CA GLU A 57 -1.17 -2.19 -2.43
C GLU A 57 0.14 -1.85 -3.14
N LYS A 58 0.13 -0.88 -4.07
CA LYS A 58 1.35 -0.41 -4.76
C LYS A 58 2.38 0.18 -3.80
N MET A 59 1.93 0.94 -2.79
CA MET A 59 2.83 1.53 -1.81
C MET A 59 3.46 0.46 -0.90
N ARG A 60 2.68 -0.57 -0.53
CA ARG A 60 3.18 -1.73 0.22
C ARG A 60 4.22 -2.49 -0.59
N GLU A 61 3.96 -2.77 -1.86
CA GLU A 61 4.91 -3.47 -2.74
C GLU A 61 6.22 -2.67 -2.90
N ALA A 62 6.12 -1.35 -3.11
CA ALA A 62 7.29 -0.48 -3.17
C ALA A 62 8.10 -0.51 -1.86
N ALA A 63 7.43 -0.51 -0.70
CA ALA A 63 8.08 -0.61 0.60
C ALA A 63 8.77 -1.98 0.79
N GLU A 64 8.12 -3.08 0.42
CA GLU A 64 8.70 -4.43 0.46
C GLU A 64 9.97 -4.52 -0.40
N ILE A 65 9.92 -4.01 -1.63
CA ILE A 65 11.08 -3.96 -2.54
C ILE A 65 12.22 -3.14 -1.93
N GLU A 66 11.93 -1.98 -1.34
CA GLU A 66 12.97 -1.12 -0.78
C GLU A 66 13.62 -1.75 0.47
N VAL A 67 12.82 -2.37 1.34
CA VAL A 67 13.33 -3.15 2.48
C VAL A 67 14.22 -4.29 1.97
N GLN A 68 13.78 -5.03 0.94
CA GLN A 68 14.57 -6.13 0.38
C GLN A 68 15.92 -5.65 -0.17
N LYS A 69 15.94 -4.52 -0.89
CA LYS A 69 17.21 -3.90 -1.35
C LYS A 69 18.13 -3.53 -0.19
N VAL A 70 17.60 -2.96 0.89
CA VAL A 70 18.41 -2.60 2.06
C VAL A 70 19.01 -3.84 2.71
N VAL A 71 18.20 -4.88 2.92
CA VAL A 71 18.65 -6.17 3.46
C VAL A 71 19.77 -6.76 2.60
N SER A 72 19.60 -6.79 1.28
CA SER A 72 20.64 -7.28 0.36
C SER A 72 21.91 -6.42 0.38
N ARG A 73 21.79 -5.08 0.44
CA ARG A 73 22.95 -4.17 0.47
C ARG A 73 23.75 -4.27 1.77
N LEU A 74 23.10 -4.59 2.88
CA LEU A 74 23.75 -4.82 4.17
C LEU A 74 24.34 -6.23 4.31
N GLY A 75 24.11 -7.11 3.32
CA GLY A 75 24.57 -8.50 3.36
C GLY A 75 23.86 -9.35 4.42
N LEU A 76 22.65 -8.95 4.82
CA LEU A 76 21.85 -9.72 5.76
C LEU A 76 21.28 -10.95 5.07
N VAL A 77 21.43 -12.11 5.71
CA VAL A 77 20.87 -13.39 5.27
C VAL A 77 19.59 -13.68 6.03
N SER A 78 18.68 -14.44 5.41
CA SER A 78 17.48 -14.93 6.10
C SER A 78 17.87 -15.90 7.22
N ARG A 79 16.96 -16.08 8.19
CA ARG A 79 17.17 -17.04 9.27
C ARG A 79 17.32 -18.47 8.74
N GLU A 80 16.57 -18.81 7.70
CA GLU A 80 16.59 -20.12 7.04
C GLU A 80 17.94 -20.39 6.37
N GLU A 81 18.49 -19.40 5.64
CA GLU A 81 19.83 -19.51 5.04
C GLU A 81 20.92 -19.66 6.10
N PHE A 82 20.81 -18.92 7.21
CA PHE A 82 21.74 -19.03 8.34
C PHE A 82 21.68 -20.42 8.99
N ASP A 83 20.48 -20.92 9.31
CA ASP A 83 20.32 -22.23 9.95
C ASP A 83 20.80 -23.37 9.04
N LEU A 84 20.59 -23.25 7.72
CA LEU A 84 21.15 -24.19 6.72
C LEU A 84 22.67 -24.19 6.74
N LEU A 85 23.30 -23.01 6.78
CA LEU A 85 24.75 -22.87 6.86
C LEU A 85 25.27 -23.46 8.18
N ALA A 86 24.65 -23.14 9.30
CA ALA A 86 25.02 -23.64 10.62
C ALA A 86 24.99 -25.18 10.68
N LYS A 87 23.95 -25.80 10.11
CA LYS A 87 23.84 -27.27 10.02
C LYS A 87 24.97 -27.87 9.18
N ARG A 88 25.28 -27.27 8.02
CA ARG A 88 26.41 -27.72 7.18
C ARG A 88 27.75 -27.61 7.91
N VAL A 89 27.95 -26.54 8.68
CA VAL A 89 29.16 -26.37 9.51
C VAL A 89 29.26 -27.48 10.56
N GLN A 90 28.18 -27.76 11.30
CA GLN A 90 28.16 -28.85 12.29
C GLN A 90 28.47 -30.23 11.67
N GLU A 91 27.92 -30.53 10.49
CA GLU A 91 28.21 -31.77 9.78
C GLU A 91 29.68 -31.89 9.36
N LEU A 92 30.31 -30.78 8.96
CA LEU A 92 31.73 -30.75 8.59
C LEU A 92 32.64 -30.89 9.80
N GLU A 93 32.35 -30.17 10.89
CA GLU A 93 33.09 -30.26 12.15
C GLU A 93 33.03 -31.67 12.74
N SER A 94 31.87 -32.31 12.68
CA SER A 94 31.69 -33.69 13.15
C SER A 94 32.49 -34.71 12.33
N LYS A 95 32.69 -34.46 11.03
CA LYS A 95 33.50 -35.30 10.13
C LYS A 95 35.00 -35.08 10.31
N GLN A 96 35.44 -33.90 10.72
CA GLN A 96 36.85 -33.59 10.99
C GLN A 96 37.33 -34.10 12.36
N ASN A 97 36.41 -34.24 13.32
CA ASN A 97 36.70 -34.73 14.68
C ASN A 97 36.45 -36.25 14.87
N GLN A 98 36.24 -36.99 13.78
CA GLN A 98 36.28 -38.47 13.73
C GLN A 98 37.61 -38.93 13.15
#